data_AF-A0A6N2ZXZ3-F1
#
_entry.id   AF-A0A6N2ZXZ3-F1
#
_cell.length_a   1.000
_cell.length_b   1.000
_cell.length_c   1.000
_cell.angle_alpha   90.00
_cell.angle_beta   90.00
_cell.angle_gamma   90.00
#
_symmetry.space_group_name_H-M   'P 1'
#
loop_
_entity.id
_entity.type
_entity.pdbx_description
1 polymer ?
#
loop_
_entity_poly.entity_id
_entity_poly.type
_entity_poly.pdbx_seq_one_letter_code
_entity_poly.pdbx_strand_id
1 'polypeptide(L)'
;MPTAHPKRINGLFSIVKSQINHWQLWNGRFVAHSIVQFFLQFKKVYFDVFNTLAYLTLMFLLLSISKVKEVVKITPVSYLLLFIFLWFYLPEIGKSVLWVSGSGNYLWTSVIYLTYFKCIISIANREISNLKGIGIMILGFLAGACNENSSPALLLMAFLYLIIHYPYISKGTIFGLGSLFTGGLGFLLMIKSPGSQKRGGMALNFDVLKNNFRLILDSLIQNYWLIYILIIILLIILVIKKVQLSIETVSLLSILVIGHFASTFALVLSPETPKRTFFGAVLFIGIVLFSLINILNQRIRKSVFVISLLLMILFVQSYLSVNNDLTKSFKEVSNQYSILYDAPQNSDVMLPLLSTPKTDYNAYQLTSNVKTDPNDWFNRWMAVYFEKKTITGY
;
A
#
# COMPACT_ATOMS: atom_id res chain seq x y z
N MET A 1 20.65 -15.75 8.52
CA MET A 1 20.91 -15.95 9.96
C MET A 1 21.71 -14.77 10.50
N PRO A 2 21.66 -14.49 11.82
CA PRO A 2 22.49 -13.45 12.44
C PRO A 2 23.98 -13.70 12.14
N THR A 3 24.72 -12.63 11.82
CA THR A 3 26.18 -12.69 11.69
C THR A 3 26.82 -12.71 13.08
N ALA A 4 28.12 -13.00 13.16
CA ALA A 4 28.85 -13.05 14.44
C ALA A 4 28.80 -11.71 15.22
N HIS A 5 28.68 -10.58 14.52
CA HIS A 5 28.65 -9.24 15.11
C HIS A 5 27.53 -8.39 14.48
N PRO A 6 26.26 -8.62 14.88
CA PRO A 6 25.15 -7.82 14.39
C PRO A 6 25.23 -6.41 14.98
N LYS A 7 25.04 -5.39 14.14
CA LYS A 7 25.02 -3.98 14.58
C LYS A 7 23.60 -3.45 14.52
N ARG A 8 23.15 -2.81 15.61
CA ARG A 8 21.87 -2.08 15.62
C ARG A 8 21.96 -0.86 14.70
N ILE A 9 20.85 -0.56 14.03
CA ILE A 9 20.69 0.69 13.27
C ILE A 9 20.53 1.81 14.30
N ASN A 10 21.37 2.83 14.21
CA ASN A 10 21.32 4.01 15.06
C ASN A 10 21.73 5.24 14.25
N GLY A 11 20.80 6.17 14.07
CA GLY A 11 20.94 7.39 13.30
C GLY A 11 20.81 7.19 11.80
N LEU A 12 20.59 8.31 11.09
CA LEU A 12 20.30 8.36 9.66
C LEU A 12 21.42 7.76 8.79
N PHE A 13 22.69 7.97 9.14
CA PHE A 13 23.81 7.44 8.37
C PHE A 13 23.88 5.91 8.38
N SER A 14 23.47 5.27 9.47
CA SER A 14 23.43 3.82 9.56
C SER A 14 22.33 3.20 8.68
N ILE A 15 21.24 3.93 8.43
CA ILE A 15 20.17 3.54 7.52
C ILE A 15 20.73 3.37 6.11
N VAL A 16 21.57 4.29 5.63
CA VAL A 16 22.15 4.21 4.28
C VAL A 16 22.92 2.89 4.10
N LYS A 17 23.81 2.56 5.04
CA LYS A 17 24.56 1.29 5.01
C LYS A 17 23.63 0.08 5.10
N SER A 18 22.61 0.16 5.95
CA SER A 18 21.62 -0.91 6.11
C SER A 18 20.77 -1.11 4.85
N GLN A 19 20.39 -0.04 4.15
CA GLN A 19 19.66 -0.11 2.88
C GLN A 19 20.50 -0.69 1.76
N ILE A 20 21.80 -0.36 1.68
CA ILE A 20 22.71 -0.98 0.70
C ILE A 20 22.75 -2.50 0.93
N ASN A 21 22.94 -2.94 2.18
CA ASN A 21 22.90 -4.35 2.53
C ASN A 21 21.55 -4.99 2.21
N HIS A 22 20.44 -4.31 2.55
CA HIS A 22 19.08 -4.79 2.28
C HIS A 22 18.82 -4.95 0.78
N TRP A 23 19.29 -3.99 -0.04
CA TRP A 23 19.19 -4.03 -1.49
C TRP A 23 20.01 -5.17 -2.09
N GLN A 24 21.20 -5.46 -1.56
CA GLN A 24 22.03 -6.58 -2.04
C GLN A 24 21.53 -7.95 -1.60
N LEU A 25 21.00 -8.06 -0.37
CA LEU A 25 20.73 -9.33 0.29
C LEU A 25 19.25 -9.74 0.29
N TRP A 26 18.32 -8.77 0.28
CA TRP A 26 16.90 -9.05 0.52
C TRP A 26 16.00 -8.58 -0.61
N ASN A 27 15.79 -7.27 -0.76
CA ASN A 27 14.94 -6.73 -1.82
C ASN A 27 15.28 -5.28 -2.15
N GLY A 28 14.87 -4.85 -3.33
CA GLY A 28 15.16 -3.51 -3.83
C GLY A 28 14.23 -2.39 -3.40
N ARG A 29 13.22 -2.64 -2.56
CA ARG A 29 12.21 -1.64 -2.15
C ARG A 29 12.78 -0.67 -1.11
N PHE A 30 13.84 0.04 -1.47
CA PHE A 30 14.63 0.86 -0.57
C PHE A 30 13.86 2.08 -0.04
N VAL A 31 12.89 2.61 -0.79
CA VAL A 31 12.03 3.71 -0.31
C VAL A 31 11.18 3.23 0.87
N ALA A 32 10.46 2.11 0.69
CA ALA A 32 9.66 1.50 1.74
C ALA A 32 10.51 1.15 2.97
N HIS A 33 11.64 0.45 2.75
CA HIS A 33 12.46 -0.03 3.86
C HIS A 33 13.24 1.09 4.56
N SER A 34 13.49 2.23 3.92
CA SER A 34 14.07 3.40 4.60
C SER A 34 13.10 3.95 5.65
N ILE A 35 11.80 4.00 5.33
CA ILE A 35 10.75 4.40 6.28
C ILE A 35 10.68 3.40 7.44
N VAL A 36 10.73 2.10 7.13
CA VAL A 36 10.72 1.04 8.15
C VAL A 36 11.92 1.17 9.08
N GLN A 37 13.13 1.26 8.55
CA GLN A 37 14.35 1.36 9.35
C GLN A 37 14.43 2.67 10.12
N PHE A 38 13.84 3.75 9.62
CA PHE A 38 13.69 4.98 10.38
C PHE A 38 12.82 4.75 11.62
N PHE A 39 11.60 4.24 11.46
CA PHE A 39 10.66 4.08 12.58
C PHE A 39 11.07 3.00 13.59
N LEU A 40 11.76 1.94 13.16
CA LEU A 40 12.23 0.88 14.06
C LEU A 40 13.30 1.34 15.06
N GLN A 41 13.85 2.54 14.91
CA GLN A 41 14.77 3.14 15.89
C GLN A 41 14.04 3.80 17.07
N PHE A 42 12.73 4.02 16.96
CA PHE A 42 11.92 4.74 17.93
C PHE A 42 10.92 3.81 18.63
N LYS A 43 10.35 4.29 19.75
CA LYS A 43 9.22 3.59 20.40
C LYS A 43 8.04 3.51 19.44
N LYS A 44 7.29 2.40 19.50
CA LYS A 44 6.17 2.12 18.60
C LYS A 44 5.12 3.24 18.54
N VAL A 45 4.88 3.96 19.64
CA VAL A 45 3.90 5.06 19.70
C VAL A 45 4.16 6.15 18.66
N TYR A 46 5.42 6.46 18.35
CA TYR A 46 5.75 7.46 17.33
C TYR A 46 5.33 6.96 15.95
N PHE A 47 5.65 5.71 15.63
CA PHE A 47 5.18 5.10 14.38
C PHE A 47 3.65 5.14 14.31
N ASP A 48 2.94 4.74 15.37
CA ASP A 48 1.48 4.71 15.37
C ASP A 48 0.86 6.09 15.03
N VAL A 49 1.37 7.18 15.63
CA VAL A 49 0.92 8.56 15.34
C VAL A 49 1.17 8.96 13.88
N PHE A 50 2.40 8.79 13.39
CA PHE A 50 2.74 9.16 12.01
C PHE A 50 2.05 8.26 10.98
N ASN A 51 1.82 7.00 11.32
CA ASN A 51 1.10 6.05 10.49
C ASN A 51 -0.38 6.42 10.36
N THR A 52 -1.01 6.90 11.44
CA THR A 52 -2.35 7.49 11.38
C THR A 52 -2.38 8.71 10.46
N LEU A 53 -1.39 9.61 10.55
CA LEU A 53 -1.29 10.75 9.63
C LEU A 53 -1.12 10.32 8.16
N ALA A 54 -0.33 9.27 7.90
CA ALA A 54 -0.19 8.69 6.57
C ALA A 54 -1.52 8.12 6.06
N TYR A 55 -2.30 7.43 6.90
CA TYR A 55 -3.63 6.93 6.57
C TYR A 55 -4.63 8.06 6.25
N LEU A 56 -4.65 9.12 7.05
CA LEU A 56 -5.50 10.29 6.78
C LEU A 56 -5.07 11.02 5.50
N THR A 57 -3.77 11.11 5.25
CA THR A 57 -3.22 11.69 4.01
C THR A 57 -3.61 10.85 2.80
N LEU A 58 -3.58 9.52 2.91
CA LEU A 58 -4.06 8.62 1.87
C LEU A 58 -5.54 8.90 1.56
N MET A 59 -6.41 8.96 2.58
CA MET A 59 -7.82 9.28 2.37
C MET A 59 -8.02 10.63 1.67
N PHE A 60 -7.29 11.66 2.10
CA PHE A 60 -7.31 12.98 1.46
C PHE A 60 -6.89 12.90 0.00
N LEU A 61 -5.81 12.18 -0.32
CA LEU A 61 -5.32 12.01 -1.69
C LEU A 61 -6.39 11.34 -2.57
N LEU A 62 -6.97 10.22 -2.11
CA LEU A 62 -8.02 9.51 -2.85
C LEU A 62 -9.20 10.41 -3.17
N LEU A 63 -9.74 11.14 -2.18
CA LEU A 63 -10.87 12.04 -2.42
C LEU A 63 -10.49 13.24 -3.29
N SER A 64 -9.27 13.76 -3.12
CA SER A 64 -8.81 14.90 -3.91
C SER A 64 -8.60 14.55 -5.39
N ILE A 65 -8.16 13.34 -5.71
CA ILE A 65 -8.07 12.86 -7.10
C ILE A 65 -9.47 12.52 -7.61
N SER A 66 -10.36 12.02 -6.75
CA SER A 66 -11.75 11.74 -7.13
C SER A 66 -12.60 12.99 -7.37
N LYS A 67 -12.11 14.17 -6.97
CA LYS A 67 -12.77 15.45 -7.19
C LYS A 67 -12.54 15.92 -8.63
N VAL A 68 -13.20 15.23 -9.55
CA VAL A 68 -13.19 15.56 -10.98
C VAL A 68 -14.02 16.81 -11.28
N LYS A 69 -14.00 17.28 -12.53
CA LYS A 69 -14.57 18.59 -12.94
C LYS A 69 -16.05 18.76 -12.57
N GLU A 70 -16.83 17.69 -12.68
CA GLU A 70 -18.27 17.70 -12.38
C GLU A 70 -18.56 17.67 -10.87
N VAL A 71 -17.54 17.41 -10.03
CA VAL A 71 -17.69 17.35 -8.57
C VAL A 71 -17.47 18.74 -7.96
N VAL A 72 -18.59 19.40 -7.63
CA VAL A 72 -18.58 20.72 -6.96
C VAL A 72 -17.84 20.66 -5.62
N LYS A 73 -18.24 19.73 -4.75
CA LYS A 73 -17.67 19.59 -3.41
C LYS A 73 -17.66 18.13 -2.95
N ILE A 74 -16.61 17.79 -2.21
CA ILE A 74 -16.54 16.56 -1.44
C ILE A 74 -17.33 16.77 -0.15
N THR A 75 -18.22 15.84 0.18
CA THR A 75 -19.08 15.95 1.38
C THR A 75 -18.49 15.15 2.54
N PRO A 76 -18.81 15.48 3.81
CA PRO A 76 -18.38 14.67 4.95
C PRO A 76 -18.79 13.19 4.84
N VAL A 77 -19.94 12.92 4.23
CA VAL A 77 -20.41 11.55 3.95
C VAL A 77 -19.45 10.80 3.01
N SER A 78 -18.83 11.48 2.05
CA SER A 78 -17.82 10.90 1.17
C SER A 78 -16.58 10.45 1.94
N TYR A 79 -16.16 11.21 2.97
CA TYR A 79 -15.06 10.81 3.86
C TYR A 79 -15.42 9.59 4.71
N LEU A 80 -16.64 9.56 5.27
CA LEU A 80 -17.12 8.41 6.03
C LEU A 80 -17.20 7.15 5.17
N LEU A 81 -17.79 7.26 3.97
CA LEU A 81 -17.88 6.14 3.04
C LEU A 81 -16.50 5.66 2.60
N LEU A 82 -15.55 6.58 2.37
CA LEU A 82 -14.18 6.19 2.02
C LEU A 82 -13.49 5.46 3.16
N PHE A 83 -13.67 5.93 4.40
CA PHE A 83 -13.14 5.24 5.57
C PHE A 83 -13.66 3.80 5.66
N ILE A 84 -14.98 3.61 5.50
CA ILE A 84 -15.61 2.28 5.53
C ILE A 84 -15.14 1.43 4.33
N PHE A 85 -15.03 2.02 3.14
CA PHE A 85 -14.49 1.34 1.96
C PHE A 85 -13.07 0.82 2.22
N LEU A 86 -12.19 1.67 2.75
CA LEU A 86 -10.82 1.27 3.06
C LEU A 86 -10.77 0.20 4.15
N TRP A 87 -11.66 0.26 5.15
CA TRP A 87 -11.78 -0.79 6.16
C TRP A 87 -12.07 -2.15 5.55
N PHE A 88 -13.04 -2.25 4.64
CA PHE A 88 -13.44 -3.55 4.10
C PHE A 88 -12.60 -4.04 2.91
N TYR A 89 -12.02 -3.14 2.11
CA TYR A 89 -11.38 -3.50 0.85
C TYR A 89 -9.86 -3.39 0.83
N LEU A 90 -9.23 -2.70 1.79
CA LEU A 90 -7.77 -2.75 1.86
C LEU A 90 -7.34 -4.19 2.19
N PRO A 91 -6.44 -4.79 1.39
CA PRO A 91 -6.07 -6.17 1.57
C PRO A 91 -5.15 -6.36 2.79
N GLU A 92 -5.46 -7.34 3.63
CA GLU A 92 -4.66 -7.73 4.81
C GLU A 92 -4.26 -6.54 5.70
N ILE A 93 -5.22 -5.70 6.14
CA ILE A 93 -4.97 -4.44 6.88
C ILE A 93 -3.97 -4.59 8.03
N GLY A 94 -4.01 -5.71 8.77
CA GLY A 94 -3.03 -5.96 9.83
C GLY A 94 -1.59 -5.94 9.31
N LYS A 95 -1.36 -6.55 8.15
CA LYS A 95 -0.05 -6.63 7.51
C LYS A 95 0.24 -5.41 6.64
N SER A 96 -0.74 -4.82 5.95
CA SER A 96 -0.51 -3.76 4.96
C SER A 96 -0.60 -2.34 5.52
N VAL A 97 -1.24 -2.14 6.68
CA VAL A 97 -1.47 -0.82 7.29
C VAL A 97 -0.93 -0.74 8.71
N LEU A 98 -1.11 -1.77 9.54
CA LEU A 98 -0.76 -1.70 10.98
C LEU A 98 0.68 -2.15 11.27
N TRP A 99 1.17 -3.18 10.59
CA TRP A 99 2.53 -3.67 10.76
C TRP A 99 3.55 -2.72 10.13
N VAL A 100 4.57 -2.28 10.89
CA VAL A 100 5.57 -1.30 10.44
C VAL A 100 6.16 -1.62 9.06
N SER A 101 6.61 -2.86 8.86
CA SER A 101 7.24 -3.27 7.61
C SER A 101 6.26 -3.22 6.44
N GLY A 102 5.05 -3.75 6.61
CA GLY A 102 4.09 -3.76 5.53
C GLY A 102 3.43 -2.40 5.29
N SER A 103 3.18 -1.60 6.32
CA SER A 103 2.76 -0.21 6.17
C SER A 103 3.76 0.61 5.35
N GLY A 104 5.06 0.47 5.63
CA GLY A 104 6.11 1.07 4.81
C GLY A 104 6.04 0.61 3.35
N ASN A 105 5.70 -0.65 3.10
CA ASN A 105 5.61 -1.22 1.75
C ASN A 105 4.31 -0.90 1.00
N TYR A 106 3.21 -0.59 1.68
CA TYR A 106 1.91 -0.40 1.04
C TYR A 106 1.30 0.97 1.37
N LEU A 107 1.00 1.27 2.63
CA LEU A 107 0.37 2.55 3.00
C LEU A 107 1.25 3.75 2.63
N TRP A 108 2.49 3.80 3.10
CA TRP A 108 3.37 4.95 2.92
C TRP A 108 3.80 5.14 1.46
N THR A 109 4.14 4.04 0.78
CA THR A 109 4.42 4.07 -0.65
C THR A 109 3.21 4.55 -1.46
N SER A 110 1.99 4.18 -1.06
CA SER A 110 0.76 4.69 -1.68
C SER A 110 0.60 6.19 -1.55
N VAL A 111 0.91 6.75 -0.38
CA VAL A 111 0.92 8.20 -0.20
C VAL A 111 1.92 8.86 -1.15
N ILE A 112 3.13 8.31 -1.29
CA ILE A 112 4.17 8.84 -2.19
C ILE A 112 3.69 8.81 -3.64
N TYR A 113 3.27 7.66 -4.14
CA TYR A 113 2.93 7.52 -5.55
C TYR A 113 1.62 8.24 -5.92
N LEU A 114 0.63 8.33 -5.02
CA LEU A 114 -0.59 9.09 -5.30
C LEU A 114 -0.34 10.60 -5.20
N THR A 115 0.57 11.05 -4.33
CA THR A 115 1.03 12.44 -4.31
C THR A 115 1.70 12.78 -5.64
N TYR A 116 2.57 11.90 -6.15
CA TYR A 116 3.18 12.06 -7.47
C TYR A 116 2.12 12.19 -8.58
N PHE A 117 1.17 11.26 -8.64
CA PHE A 117 0.15 11.28 -9.69
C PHE A 117 -0.75 12.52 -9.60
N LYS A 118 -1.11 12.95 -8.38
CA LYS A 118 -1.83 14.21 -8.17
C LYS A 118 -1.01 15.42 -8.62
N CYS A 119 0.30 15.42 -8.38
CA CYS A 119 1.18 16.47 -8.90
C CYS A 119 1.16 16.50 -10.42
N ILE A 120 1.28 15.35 -11.10
CA ILE A 120 1.16 15.24 -12.57
C ILE A 120 -0.16 15.84 -13.07
N ILE A 121 -1.29 15.46 -12.47
CA ILE A 121 -2.60 16.02 -12.79
C ILE A 121 -2.61 17.55 -12.66
N SER A 122 -1.97 18.08 -11.62
CA SER A 122 -1.97 19.51 -11.30
C SER A 122 -1.05 20.38 -12.18
N ILE A 123 -0.07 19.78 -12.86
CA ILE A 123 0.94 20.52 -13.65
C ILE A 123 0.78 20.37 -15.16
N ALA A 124 0.04 19.37 -15.64
CA ALA A 124 -0.15 19.16 -17.07
C ALA A 124 -0.73 20.42 -17.72
N ASN A 125 -0.12 20.86 -18.83
CA ASN A 125 -0.47 22.11 -19.54
C ASN A 125 -0.45 23.37 -18.67
N ARG A 126 0.43 23.45 -17.66
CA ARG A 126 0.58 24.63 -16.82
C ARG A 126 2.04 25.07 -16.72
N GLU A 127 2.23 26.37 -16.63
CA GLU A 127 3.52 26.93 -16.24
C GLU A 127 3.78 26.70 -14.75
N ILE A 128 5.01 26.30 -14.43
CA ILE A 128 5.47 26.06 -13.07
C ILE A 128 6.87 26.61 -12.87
N SER A 129 7.23 26.89 -11.61
CA SER A 129 8.61 27.23 -11.26
C SER A 129 9.53 26.02 -11.37
N ASN A 130 10.81 26.27 -11.66
CA ASN A 130 11.82 25.21 -11.76
C ASN A 130 11.97 24.42 -10.45
N LEU A 131 11.86 25.07 -9.30
CA LEU A 131 11.92 24.40 -7.99
C LEU A 131 10.80 23.36 -7.83
N LYS A 132 9.57 23.71 -8.22
CA LYS A 132 8.44 22.79 -8.23
C LYS A 132 8.67 21.64 -9.21
N GLY A 133 9.19 21.95 -10.40
CA GLY A 133 9.54 20.96 -11.41
C GLY A 133 10.56 19.93 -10.93
N ILE A 134 11.66 20.39 -10.34
CA ILE A 134 12.70 19.52 -9.75
C ILE A 134 12.13 18.65 -8.64
N GLY A 135 11.29 19.23 -7.76
CA GLY A 135 10.60 18.46 -6.71
C GLY A 135 9.74 17.32 -7.27
N ILE A 136 9.07 17.54 -8.40
CA ILE A 136 8.26 16.51 -9.06
C ILE A 136 9.12 15.44 -9.72
N MET A 137 10.30 15.79 -10.24
CA MET A 137 11.27 14.81 -10.73
C MET A 137 11.80 13.90 -9.61
N ILE A 138 12.17 14.48 -8.46
CA ILE A 138 12.57 13.70 -7.28
C ILE A 138 11.43 12.79 -6.83
N LEU A 139 10.21 13.32 -6.78
CA LEU A 139 9.03 12.56 -6.40
C LEU A 139 8.73 11.43 -7.41
N GLY A 140 8.99 11.65 -8.70
CA GLY A 140 8.92 10.63 -9.75
C GLY A 140 9.88 9.47 -9.46
N PHE A 141 11.15 9.76 -9.17
CA PHE A 141 12.13 8.75 -8.76
C PHE A 141 11.66 7.92 -7.56
N LEU A 142 11.17 8.58 -6.50
CA LEU A 142 10.68 7.90 -5.31
C LEU A 142 9.45 7.04 -5.60
N ALA A 143 8.50 7.54 -6.39
CA ALA A 143 7.31 6.81 -6.78
C ALA A 143 7.63 5.57 -7.64
N GLY A 144 8.63 5.67 -8.51
CA GLY A 144 9.17 4.56 -9.29
C GLY A 144 9.82 3.47 -8.43
N ALA A 145 10.48 3.86 -7.34
CA ALA A 145 11.20 2.96 -6.44
C ALA A 145 10.38 2.38 -5.26
N CYS A 146 9.05 2.38 -5.37
CA CYS A 146 8.16 1.95 -4.29
C CYS A 146 7.85 0.44 -4.32
N ASN A 147 7.21 -0.05 -5.39
CA ASN A 147 6.72 -1.43 -5.50
C ASN A 147 6.80 -1.94 -6.94
N GLU A 148 7.13 -3.22 -7.12
CA GLU A 148 7.31 -3.85 -8.43
C GLU A 148 6.05 -3.88 -9.29
N ASN A 149 4.85 -3.80 -8.69
CA ASN A 149 3.58 -3.85 -9.42
C ASN A 149 2.90 -2.48 -9.50
N SER A 150 2.84 -1.73 -8.40
CA SER A 150 2.13 -0.45 -8.34
C SER A 150 2.93 0.70 -8.97
N SER A 151 4.26 0.69 -8.84
CA SER A 151 5.11 1.73 -9.45
C SER A 151 5.07 1.74 -10.98
N PRO A 152 5.23 0.62 -11.72
CA PRO A 152 5.16 0.66 -13.17
C PRO A 152 3.76 1.00 -13.68
N ALA A 153 2.70 0.53 -13.00
CA ALA A 153 1.33 0.91 -13.31
C ALA A 153 1.10 2.42 -13.14
N LEU A 154 1.63 3.02 -12.08
CA LEU A 154 1.56 4.46 -11.86
C LEU A 154 2.35 5.26 -12.91
N LEU A 155 3.54 4.81 -13.30
CA LEU A 155 4.32 5.46 -14.34
C LEU A 155 3.58 5.42 -15.68
N LEU A 156 2.92 4.30 -16.00
CA LEU A 156 2.03 4.19 -17.14
C LEU A 156 0.86 5.18 -17.04
N MET A 157 0.20 5.27 -15.87
CA MET A 157 -0.89 6.23 -15.67
C MET A 157 -0.44 7.68 -15.89
N ALA A 158 0.71 8.06 -15.33
CA ALA A 158 1.27 9.40 -15.49
C ALA A 158 1.64 9.69 -16.95
N PHE A 159 2.20 8.70 -17.66
CA PHE A 159 2.48 8.78 -19.10
C PHE A 159 1.22 8.99 -19.94
N LEU A 160 0.19 8.16 -19.74
CA LEU A 160 -1.08 8.29 -20.44
C LEU A 160 -1.74 9.65 -20.17
N TYR A 161 -1.73 10.10 -18.92
CA TYR A 161 -2.28 11.41 -18.56
C TYR A 161 -1.53 12.54 -19.27
N LEU A 162 -0.19 12.51 -19.25
CA LEU A 162 0.62 13.54 -19.90
C LEU A 162 0.44 13.55 -21.42
N ILE A 163 0.30 12.39 -22.09
CA ILE A 163 0.08 12.33 -23.55
C ILE A 163 -1.29 12.87 -23.95
N ILE A 164 -2.35 12.42 -23.27
CA ILE A 164 -3.72 12.88 -23.56
C ILE A 164 -3.83 14.39 -23.36
N HIS A 165 -3.15 14.89 -22.33
CA HIS A 165 -3.05 16.32 -22.03
C HIS A 165 -1.73 16.92 -22.53
N TYR A 166 -1.11 16.42 -23.61
CA TYR A 166 0.09 17.02 -24.21
C TYR A 166 -0.15 18.17 -25.22
N PRO A 167 -1.38 18.58 -25.63
CA PRO A 167 -1.51 19.45 -26.81
C PRO A 167 -0.94 20.87 -26.62
N TYR A 168 -0.56 21.26 -25.39
CA TYR A 168 0.04 22.56 -25.08
C TYR A 168 1.38 22.35 -24.35
N ILE A 169 2.49 22.38 -25.09
CA ILE A 169 3.84 22.26 -24.52
C ILE A 169 4.05 23.38 -23.50
N SER A 170 4.10 23.03 -22.23
CA SER A 170 4.32 23.93 -21.09
C SER A 170 5.50 23.44 -20.27
N LYS A 171 6.08 24.31 -19.43
CA LYS A 171 7.13 23.87 -18.50
C LYS A 171 6.67 22.72 -17.60
N GLY A 172 5.40 22.73 -17.16
CA GLY A 172 4.83 21.65 -16.36
C GLY A 172 4.84 20.31 -17.09
N THR A 173 4.47 20.30 -18.37
CA THR A 173 4.53 19.09 -19.20
C THR A 173 5.98 18.58 -19.36
N ILE A 174 6.95 19.47 -19.57
CA ILE A 174 8.38 19.10 -19.67
C ILE A 174 8.88 18.47 -18.37
N PHE A 175 8.61 19.09 -17.22
CA PHE A 175 8.99 18.53 -15.93
C PHE A 175 8.26 17.21 -15.62
N GLY A 176 7.01 17.04 -16.09
CA GLY A 176 6.29 15.77 -16.01
C GLY A 176 6.94 14.65 -16.81
N LEU A 177 7.46 14.94 -18.01
CA LEU A 177 8.25 13.98 -18.78
C LEU A 177 9.60 13.67 -18.09
N GLY A 178 10.26 14.70 -17.55
CA GLY A 178 11.48 14.51 -16.74
C GLY A 178 11.23 13.66 -15.50
N SER A 179 10.05 13.75 -14.88
CA SER A 179 9.68 12.93 -13.74
C SER A 179 9.36 11.49 -14.11
N LEU A 180 8.84 11.23 -15.31
CA LEU A 180 8.71 9.86 -15.83
C LEU A 180 10.09 9.22 -16.05
N PHE A 181 11.04 9.97 -16.62
CA PHE A 181 12.40 9.47 -16.83
C PHE A 181 13.06 9.09 -15.50
N THR A 182 13.05 10.00 -14.53
CA THR A 182 13.59 9.75 -13.19
C THR A 182 12.82 8.66 -12.44
N GLY A 183 11.51 8.56 -12.62
CA GLY A 183 10.71 7.44 -12.11
C GLY A 183 11.10 6.09 -12.71
N GLY A 184 11.39 6.05 -14.01
CA GLY A 184 11.97 4.88 -14.67
C GLY A 184 13.31 4.48 -14.05
N LEU A 185 14.20 5.44 -13.76
CA LEU A 185 15.47 5.16 -13.07
C LEU A 185 15.25 4.59 -11.67
N GLY A 186 14.31 5.15 -10.89
CA GLY A 186 13.96 4.64 -9.56
C GLY A 186 13.44 3.20 -9.61
N PHE A 187 12.54 2.92 -10.56
CA PHE A 187 12.00 1.58 -10.78
C PHE A 187 13.09 0.59 -11.20
N LEU A 188 13.96 0.98 -12.14
CA LEU A 188 15.08 0.15 -12.60
C LEU A 188 16.06 -0.16 -11.46
N LEU A 189 16.37 0.81 -10.61
CA LEU A 189 17.24 0.61 -9.45
C LEU A 189 16.62 -0.38 -8.45
N MET A 190 15.31 -0.27 -8.21
CA MET A 190 14.58 -1.19 -7.33
C MET A 190 14.57 -2.63 -7.90
N ILE A 191 14.20 -2.81 -9.16
CA ILE A 191 14.04 -4.16 -9.73
C ILE A 191 15.38 -4.86 -9.99
N LYS A 192 16.46 -4.10 -10.23
CA LYS A 192 17.83 -4.64 -10.40
C LYS A 192 18.51 -5.06 -9.09
N SER A 193 17.81 -5.00 -7.95
CA SER A 193 18.32 -5.53 -6.68
C SER A 193 18.71 -7.00 -6.80
N PRO A 194 19.97 -7.36 -6.49
CA PRO A 194 20.42 -8.75 -6.45
C PRO A 194 19.60 -9.59 -5.47
N GLY A 195 19.19 -9.00 -4.34
CA GLY A 195 18.33 -9.65 -3.36
C GLY A 195 16.97 -10.02 -3.94
N SER A 196 16.35 -9.09 -4.69
CA SER A 196 15.10 -9.37 -5.39
C SER A 196 15.29 -10.46 -6.46
N GLN A 197 16.34 -10.37 -7.28
CA GLN A 197 16.59 -11.31 -8.38
C GLN A 197 16.82 -12.75 -7.90
N LYS A 198 17.53 -12.93 -6.78
CA LYS A 198 17.75 -14.27 -6.17
C LYS A 198 16.45 -14.97 -5.77
N ARG A 199 15.39 -14.21 -5.47
CA ARG A 199 14.08 -14.73 -5.03
C ARG A 199 13.03 -14.75 -6.14
N GLY A 200 13.26 -13.98 -7.20
CA GLY A 200 12.34 -13.83 -8.34
C GLY A 200 12.41 -14.93 -9.39
N GLY A 201 13.08 -16.06 -9.11
CA GLY A 201 13.19 -17.16 -10.04
C GLY A 201 11.83 -17.82 -10.31
N MET A 202 11.27 -17.56 -11.49
CA MET A 202 10.08 -18.25 -12.01
C MET A 202 10.36 -18.70 -13.44
N ALA A 203 9.89 -19.90 -13.81
CA ALA A 203 9.85 -20.32 -15.20
C ALA A 203 8.86 -19.45 -16.01
N LEU A 204 9.36 -18.72 -17.01
CA LEU A 204 8.57 -17.88 -17.90
C LEU A 204 8.04 -18.67 -19.10
N ASN A 205 7.31 -19.75 -18.85
CA ASN A 205 6.62 -20.51 -19.90
C ASN A 205 5.13 -20.13 -19.98
N PHE A 206 4.50 -20.42 -21.12
CA PHE A 206 3.13 -20.01 -21.39
C PHE A 206 2.12 -20.56 -20.37
N ASP A 207 2.27 -21.81 -19.94
CA ASP A 207 1.34 -22.45 -19.00
C ASP A 207 1.38 -21.81 -17.61
N VAL A 208 2.58 -21.49 -17.11
CA VAL A 208 2.76 -20.77 -15.83
C VAL A 208 2.14 -19.38 -15.92
N LEU A 209 2.41 -18.63 -16.98
CA LEU A 209 1.85 -17.28 -17.15
C LEU A 209 0.32 -17.33 -17.28
N LYS A 210 -0.22 -18.29 -18.02
CA LYS A 210 -1.66 -18.52 -18.15
C LYS A 210 -2.31 -18.88 -16.81
N ASN A 211 -1.66 -19.73 -16.02
CA ASN A 211 -2.14 -20.10 -14.69
C ASN A 211 -2.13 -18.91 -13.73
N ASN A 212 -1.03 -18.15 -13.69
CA ASN A 212 -0.95 -16.94 -12.87
C ASN A 212 -2.00 -15.90 -13.27
N PHE A 213 -2.23 -15.71 -14.57
CA PHE A 213 -3.28 -14.83 -15.06
C PHE A 213 -4.66 -15.26 -14.56
N ARG A 214 -5.00 -16.55 -14.64
CA ARG A 214 -6.26 -17.09 -14.11
C ARG A 214 -6.38 -16.88 -12.60
N LEU A 215 -5.34 -17.22 -11.83
CA LEU A 215 -5.32 -17.03 -10.38
C LEU A 215 -5.53 -15.57 -9.98
N ILE A 216 -4.92 -14.63 -10.71
CA ILE A 216 -5.10 -13.19 -10.49
C ILE A 216 -6.54 -12.77 -10.82
N LEU A 217 -7.09 -13.24 -11.94
CA LEU A 217 -8.46 -12.96 -12.33
C LEU A 217 -9.47 -13.48 -11.30
N ASP A 218 -9.30 -14.72 -10.85
CA ASP A 218 -10.13 -15.33 -9.81
C ASP A 218 -10.02 -14.55 -8.50
N SER A 219 -8.80 -14.15 -8.12
CA SER A 219 -8.56 -13.31 -6.94
C SER A 219 -9.25 -11.95 -7.05
N LEU A 220 -9.24 -11.32 -8.23
CA LEU A 220 -9.92 -10.06 -8.48
C LEU A 220 -11.43 -10.21 -8.32
N ILE A 221 -12.01 -11.25 -8.93
CA ILE A 221 -13.45 -11.52 -8.85
C ILE A 221 -13.83 -11.81 -7.40
N GLN A 222 -13.16 -12.76 -6.74
CA GLN A 222 -13.50 -13.17 -5.38
C GLN A 222 -13.44 -12.01 -4.38
N ASN A 223 -12.46 -11.12 -4.50
CA ASN A 223 -12.26 -10.04 -3.52
C ASN A 223 -12.95 -8.72 -3.90
N TYR A 224 -13.19 -8.45 -5.19
CA TYR A 224 -13.60 -7.12 -5.66
C TYR A 224 -14.84 -7.08 -6.56
N TRP A 225 -15.54 -8.21 -6.79
CA TRP A 225 -16.75 -8.25 -7.61
C TRP A 225 -17.80 -7.19 -7.23
N LEU A 226 -18.01 -6.95 -5.93
CA LEU A 226 -18.95 -5.93 -5.44
C LEU A 226 -18.58 -4.52 -5.90
N ILE A 227 -17.29 -4.18 -5.94
CA ILE A 227 -16.82 -2.87 -6.43
C ILE A 227 -17.15 -2.74 -7.91
N TYR A 228 -16.90 -3.79 -8.71
CA TYR A 228 -17.17 -3.76 -10.14
C TYR A 228 -18.66 -3.62 -10.43
N ILE A 229 -19.52 -4.38 -9.74
CA ILE A 229 -20.98 -4.24 -9.86
C ILE A 229 -21.43 -2.83 -9.48
N LEU A 230 -20.91 -2.28 -8.37
CA LEU A 230 -21.29 -0.94 -7.93
C LEU A 230 -20.88 0.14 -8.94
N ILE A 231 -19.69 0.02 -9.53
CA ILE A 231 -19.25 0.92 -10.61
C ILE A 231 -20.18 0.81 -11.82
N ILE A 232 -20.53 -0.40 -12.26
CA ILE A 232 -21.45 -0.63 -13.38
C ILE A 232 -22.82 0.00 -13.09
N ILE A 233 -23.37 -0.20 -11.88
CA ILE A 233 -24.63 0.41 -11.46
C ILE A 233 -24.55 1.94 -11.50
N LEU A 234 -23.48 2.54 -10.98
CA LEU A 234 -23.33 4.00 -11.00
C LEU A 234 -23.17 4.54 -12.41
N LEU A 235 -22.47 3.83 -13.30
CA LEU A 235 -22.39 4.18 -14.72
C LEU A 235 -23.77 4.11 -15.41
N ILE A 236 -24.56 3.06 -15.14
CA ILE A 236 -25.95 2.96 -15.62
C ILE A 236 -26.78 4.14 -15.11
N ILE A 237 -26.65 4.51 -13.84
CA ILE A 237 -27.35 5.66 -13.25
C ILE A 237 -26.93 6.98 -13.94
N LEU A 238 -25.64 7.16 -14.26
CA LEU A 238 -25.18 8.34 -15.02
C LEU A 238 -25.87 8.43 -16.39
N VAL A 239 -25.98 7.31 -17.10
CA VAL A 239 -26.67 7.23 -18.40
C VAL A 239 -28.15 7.53 -18.26
N ILE A 240 -28.86 6.88 -17.34
CA ILE A 240 -30.30 7.10 -17.09
C ILE A 240 -30.57 8.56 -16.71
N LYS A 241 -29.70 9.16 -15.88
CA LYS A 241 -29.82 10.56 -15.45
C LYS A 241 -29.24 11.55 -16.48
N LYS A 242 -28.81 11.08 -17.65
CA LYS A 242 -28.24 11.89 -18.75
C LYS A 242 -27.15 12.85 -18.26
N VAL A 243 -26.27 12.38 -17.38
CA VAL A 243 -25.12 13.16 -16.89
C VAL A 243 -24.05 13.17 -17.98
N GLN A 244 -23.75 14.35 -18.51
CA GLN A 244 -22.64 14.53 -19.43
C GLN A 244 -21.34 14.67 -18.64
N LEU A 245 -20.34 13.86 -19.00
CA LEU A 245 -19.01 13.93 -18.43
C LEU A 245 -18.08 14.63 -19.42
N SER A 246 -17.20 15.48 -18.90
CA SER A 246 -16.13 16.09 -19.66
C SER A 246 -15.09 15.06 -20.10
N ILE A 247 -14.39 15.35 -21.20
CA ILE A 247 -13.36 14.47 -21.74
C ILE A 247 -12.23 14.25 -20.74
N GLU A 248 -11.92 15.26 -19.91
CA GLU A 248 -10.89 15.18 -18.87
C GLU A 248 -11.30 14.23 -17.74
N THR A 249 -12.58 14.19 -17.39
CA THR A 249 -13.10 13.23 -16.41
C THR A 249 -13.06 11.82 -16.98
N VAL A 250 -13.55 11.62 -18.22
CA VAL A 250 -13.55 10.29 -18.86
C VAL A 250 -12.13 9.76 -19.03
N SER A 251 -11.18 10.62 -19.43
CA SER A 251 -9.76 10.22 -19.58
C SER A 251 -9.17 9.80 -18.23
N LEU A 252 -9.35 10.59 -17.18
CA LEU A 252 -8.83 10.27 -15.84
C LEU A 252 -9.41 8.96 -15.29
N LEU A 253 -10.73 8.76 -15.39
CA LEU A 253 -11.36 7.52 -14.93
C LEU A 253 -10.85 6.31 -15.71
N SER A 254 -10.71 6.44 -17.03
CA SER A 254 -10.15 5.39 -17.89
C SER A 254 -8.70 5.06 -17.51
N ILE A 255 -7.87 6.07 -17.27
CA ILE A 255 -6.47 5.90 -16.82
C ILE A 255 -6.42 5.17 -15.48
N LEU A 256 -7.30 5.50 -14.53
CA LEU A 256 -7.35 4.84 -13.22
C LEU A 256 -7.77 3.37 -13.32
N VAL A 257 -8.73 3.04 -14.22
CA VAL A 257 -9.11 1.65 -14.50
C VAL A 257 -7.95 0.89 -15.14
N ILE A 258 -7.24 1.49 -16.10
CA ILE A 258 -6.02 0.93 -16.67
C ILE A 258 -4.98 0.71 -15.57
N GLY A 259 -4.79 1.67 -14.67
CA GLY A 259 -3.89 1.56 -13.53
C GLY A 259 -4.24 0.40 -12.60
N HIS A 260 -5.53 0.22 -12.28
CA HIS A 260 -6.03 -0.91 -11.51
C HIS A 260 -5.58 -2.24 -12.12
N PHE A 261 -5.91 -2.48 -13.39
CA PHE A 261 -5.57 -3.72 -14.07
C PHE A 261 -4.07 -3.88 -14.37
N ALA A 262 -3.37 -2.80 -14.71
CA ALA A 262 -1.92 -2.84 -14.92
C ALA A 262 -1.19 -3.24 -13.63
N SER A 263 -1.59 -2.70 -12.48
CA SER A 263 -0.98 -3.02 -11.19
C SER A 263 -1.27 -4.45 -10.72
N THR A 264 -2.41 -5.03 -11.12
CA THR A 264 -2.74 -6.44 -10.81
C THR A 264 -2.05 -7.39 -11.76
N PHE A 265 -2.13 -7.16 -13.07
CA PHE A 265 -1.58 -8.09 -14.06
C PHE A 265 -0.06 -7.99 -14.18
N ALA A 266 0.58 -6.93 -13.67
CA ALA A 266 2.02 -6.92 -13.44
C ALA A 266 2.48 -8.11 -12.56
N LEU A 267 1.60 -8.60 -11.67
CA LEU A 267 1.89 -9.75 -10.80
C LEU A 267 1.86 -11.09 -11.53
N VAL A 268 1.43 -11.17 -12.79
CA VAL A 268 1.52 -12.40 -13.59
C VAL A 268 2.98 -12.88 -13.69
N LEU A 269 3.92 -11.93 -13.64
CA LEU A 269 5.36 -12.15 -13.66
C LEU A 269 5.96 -12.40 -12.26
N SER A 270 5.14 -12.51 -11.21
CA SER A 270 5.58 -12.66 -9.82
C SER A 270 5.42 -14.10 -9.33
N PRO A 271 6.43 -14.72 -8.68
CA PRO A 271 6.34 -16.09 -8.15
C PRO A 271 5.26 -16.27 -7.09
N GLU A 272 4.95 -15.19 -6.37
CA GLU A 272 3.90 -15.17 -5.36
C GLU A 272 3.00 -13.96 -5.55
N THR A 273 1.73 -14.13 -5.23
CA THR A 273 0.70 -13.08 -5.30
C THR A 273 -0.05 -12.91 -3.97
N PRO A 274 0.64 -12.53 -2.87
CA PRO A 274 -0.04 -12.31 -1.60
C PRO A 274 -1.12 -11.24 -1.74
N LYS A 275 -2.29 -11.42 -1.10
CA LYS A 275 -3.45 -10.51 -1.22
C LYS A 275 -3.10 -9.03 -1.05
N ARG A 276 -2.17 -8.69 -0.13
CA ARG A 276 -1.67 -7.32 0.08
C ARG A 276 -1.05 -6.65 -1.14
N THR A 277 -0.59 -7.37 -2.16
CA THR A 277 -0.04 -6.76 -3.38
C THR A 277 -1.10 -6.03 -4.21
N PHE A 278 -2.38 -6.36 -4.02
CA PHE A 278 -3.51 -5.66 -4.65
C PHE A 278 -3.82 -4.28 -4.04
N PHE A 279 -3.05 -3.83 -3.03
CA PHE A 279 -3.30 -2.57 -2.33
C PHE A 279 -3.43 -1.38 -3.30
N GLY A 280 -2.47 -1.20 -4.21
CA GLY A 280 -2.52 -0.11 -5.20
C GLY A 280 -3.70 -0.23 -6.16
N ALA A 281 -4.03 -1.45 -6.59
CA ALA A 281 -5.16 -1.71 -7.45
C ALA A 281 -6.48 -1.26 -6.82
N VAL A 282 -6.71 -1.60 -5.54
CA VAL A 282 -7.90 -1.20 -4.78
C VAL A 282 -8.01 0.31 -4.67
N LEU A 283 -6.88 1.00 -4.46
CA LEU A 283 -6.87 2.46 -4.39
C LEU A 283 -7.28 3.09 -5.72
N PHE A 284 -6.74 2.63 -6.85
CA PHE A 284 -7.07 3.19 -8.16
C PHE A 284 -8.55 3.00 -8.53
N ILE A 285 -9.10 1.80 -8.35
CA ILE A 285 -10.52 1.54 -8.60
C ILE A 285 -11.42 2.24 -7.57
N GLY A 286 -10.93 2.43 -6.33
CA GLY A 286 -11.58 3.22 -5.30
C GLY A 286 -11.73 4.69 -5.73
N ILE A 287 -10.71 5.31 -6.29
CA ILE A 287 -10.81 6.69 -6.83
C ILE A 287 -11.90 6.78 -7.90
N VAL A 288 -12.01 5.78 -8.78
CA VAL A 288 -13.09 5.71 -9.79
C VAL A 288 -14.45 5.65 -9.13
N LEU A 289 -14.64 4.71 -8.20
CA LEU A 289 -15.89 4.55 -7.46
C LEU A 289 -16.30 5.85 -6.76
N PHE A 290 -15.38 6.49 -6.04
CA PHE A 290 -15.69 7.72 -5.31
C PHE A 290 -15.91 8.93 -6.23
N SER A 291 -15.27 8.98 -7.39
CA SER A 291 -15.59 9.98 -8.42
C SER A 291 -17.05 9.86 -8.84
N LEU A 292 -17.48 8.65 -9.19
CA LEU A 292 -18.87 8.37 -9.61
C LEU A 292 -19.90 8.68 -8.52
N ILE A 293 -19.62 8.27 -7.27
CA ILE A 293 -20.46 8.60 -6.11
C ILE A 293 -20.57 10.13 -5.95
N ASN A 294 -19.45 10.84 -6.02
CA ASN A 294 -19.42 12.29 -5.80
C ASN A 294 -20.11 13.08 -6.94
N ILE A 295 -19.98 12.63 -8.19
CA ILE A 295 -20.70 13.21 -9.35
C ILE A 295 -22.21 13.07 -9.14
N LEU A 296 -22.66 11.89 -8.70
CA LEU A 296 -24.08 11.61 -8.52
C LEU A 296 -24.64 12.10 -7.20
N ASN A 297 -23.81 12.47 -6.22
CA ASN A 297 -24.23 12.73 -4.83
C ASN A 297 -25.39 13.73 -4.72
N GLN A 298 -25.38 14.81 -5.50
CA GLN A 298 -26.48 15.79 -5.49
C GLN A 298 -27.82 15.19 -5.94
N ARG A 299 -27.80 14.14 -6.76
CA ARG A 299 -28.95 13.48 -7.36
C ARG A 299 -29.45 12.26 -6.57
N ILE A 300 -28.57 11.62 -5.78
CA ILE A 300 -28.87 10.41 -5.00
C ILE A 300 -28.64 10.58 -3.49
N ARG A 301 -28.60 11.82 -2.99
CA ARG A 301 -28.19 12.16 -1.61
C ARG A 301 -28.91 11.36 -0.52
N LYS A 302 -30.23 11.17 -0.65
CA LYS A 302 -31.03 10.40 0.33
C LYS A 302 -30.57 8.94 0.38
N SER A 303 -30.42 8.30 -0.78
CA SER A 303 -29.94 6.92 -0.88
C SER A 303 -28.52 6.78 -0.34
N VAL A 304 -27.62 7.71 -0.68
CA VAL A 304 -26.24 7.74 -0.17
C VAL A 304 -26.23 7.83 1.36
N PHE A 305 -27.07 8.68 1.95
CA PHE A 305 -27.16 8.81 3.41
C PHE A 305 -27.65 7.52 4.08
N VAL A 306 -28.73 6.91 3.56
CA VAL A 306 -29.27 5.65 4.10
C VAL A 306 -28.26 4.52 3.99
N ILE A 307 -27.60 4.38 2.83
CA ILE A 307 -26.54 3.38 2.64
C ILE A 307 -25.38 3.62 3.59
N SER A 308 -24.99 4.87 3.82
CA SER A 308 -23.92 5.21 4.76
C SER A 308 -24.25 4.77 6.19
N LEU A 309 -25.51 4.92 6.62
CA LEU A 309 -25.95 4.47 7.94
C LEU A 309 -25.89 2.94 8.06
N LEU A 310 -26.35 2.20 7.05
CA LEU A 310 -26.29 0.73 7.03
C LEU A 310 -24.84 0.22 7.04
N LEU A 311 -23.98 0.83 6.23
CA LEU A 311 -22.56 0.50 6.18
C LEU A 311 -21.85 0.83 7.50
N MET A 312 -22.28 1.87 8.22
CA MET A 312 -21.75 2.19 9.54
C MET A 312 -22.08 1.10 10.56
N ILE A 313 -23.29 0.53 10.52
CA ILE A 313 -23.67 -0.59 11.41
C ILE A 313 -22.77 -1.81 11.12
N LEU A 314 -22.57 -2.15 9.85
CA LEU A 314 -21.69 -3.25 9.44
C LEU A 314 -20.23 -3.00 9.86
N PHE A 315 -19.75 -1.77 9.71
CA PHE A 315 -18.43 -1.36 10.17
C PHE A 315 -18.29 -1.57 11.69
N VAL A 316 -19.24 -1.09 12.49
CA VAL A 316 -19.18 -1.25 13.96
C VAL A 316 -19.16 -2.72 14.36
N GLN A 317 -19.99 -3.56 13.76
CA GLN A 317 -19.99 -5.01 14.02
C GLN A 317 -18.63 -5.64 13.67
N SER A 318 -18.08 -5.31 12.51
CA SER A 318 -16.75 -5.78 12.07
C SER A 318 -15.65 -5.30 13.04
N TYR A 319 -15.67 -4.03 13.42
CA TYR A 319 -14.71 -3.43 14.34
C TYR A 319 -14.70 -4.11 15.70
N LEU A 320 -15.87 -4.43 16.28
CA LEU A 320 -15.95 -5.10 17.58
C LEU A 320 -15.29 -6.49 17.53
N SER A 321 -15.52 -7.25 16.46
CA SER A 321 -14.90 -8.57 16.25
C SER A 321 -13.37 -8.45 16.12
N VAL A 322 -12.91 -7.51 15.29
CA VAL A 322 -11.48 -7.23 15.08
C VAL A 322 -10.80 -6.75 16.36
N ASN A 323 -11.44 -5.87 17.12
CA ASN A 323 -10.88 -5.34 18.35
C ASN A 323 -10.67 -6.43 19.41
N ASN A 324 -11.58 -7.41 19.49
CA ASN A 324 -11.40 -8.56 20.38
C ASN A 324 -10.18 -9.41 19.98
N ASP A 325 -10.05 -9.72 18.69
CA ASP A 325 -8.90 -10.47 18.13
C ASP A 325 -7.57 -9.75 18.40
N LEU A 326 -7.52 -8.44 18.13
CA LEU A 326 -6.33 -7.61 18.38
C LEU A 326 -5.99 -7.49 19.87
N THR A 327 -6.99 -7.32 20.73
CA THR A 327 -6.79 -7.22 22.19
C THR A 327 -6.22 -8.52 22.75
N LYS A 328 -6.68 -9.67 22.24
CA LYS A 328 -6.15 -10.97 22.65
C LYS A 328 -4.67 -11.09 22.30
N SER A 329 -4.30 -10.85 21.04
CA SER A 329 -2.88 -10.91 20.63
C SER A 329 -2.03 -9.87 21.35
N PHE A 330 -2.56 -8.68 21.64
CA PHE A 330 -1.84 -7.67 22.42
C PHE A 330 -1.49 -8.17 23.83
N LYS A 331 -2.43 -8.85 24.51
CA LYS A 331 -2.17 -9.45 25.83
C LYS A 331 -1.13 -10.56 25.76
N GLU A 332 -1.25 -11.47 24.79
CA GLU A 332 -0.31 -12.60 24.61
C GLU A 332 1.11 -12.09 24.32
N VAL A 333 1.24 -11.12 23.42
CA VAL A 333 2.53 -10.51 23.06
C VAL A 333 3.11 -9.72 24.23
N SER A 334 2.29 -8.95 24.96
CA SER A 334 2.75 -8.21 26.15
C SER A 334 3.28 -9.15 27.23
N ASN A 335 2.64 -10.31 27.42
CA ASN A 335 3.12 -11.35 28.32
C ASN A 335 4.48 -11.92 27.86
N GLN A 336 4.64 -12.23 26.56
CA GLN A 336 5.93 -12.66 26.01
C GLN A 336 7.04 -11.61 26.24
N TYR A 337 6.75 -10.32 26.04
CA TYR A 337 7.70 -9.25 26.33
C TYR A 337 8.08 -9.19 27.81
N SER A 338 7.12 -9.33 28.74
CA SER A 338 7.42 -9.38 30.18
C SER A 338 8.41 -10.50 30.49
N ILE A 339 8.12 -11.72 30.04
CA ILE A 339 9.00 -12.89 30.26
C ILE A 339 10.42 -12.63 29.74
N LEU A 340 10.56 -11.99 28.58
CA LEU A 340 11.88 -11.69 27.99
C LEU A 340 12.66 -10.64 28.77
N TYR A 341 11.99 -9.58 29.24
CA TYR A 341 12.63 -8.52 30.02
C TYR A 341 12.95 -8.95 31.44
N ASP A 342 12.13 -9.84 32.03
CA ASP A 342 12.33 -10.37 33.38
C ASP A 342 13.41 -11.47 33.42
N ALA A 343 13.61 -12.20 32.33
CA ALA A 343 14.65 -13.23 32.24
C ALA A 343 16.08 -12.62 32.27
N PRO A 344 17.06 -13.28 32.90
CA PRO A 344 18.46 -12.85 32.87
C PRO A 344 19.05 -12.75 31.44
N GLN A 345 20.13 -11.99 31.28
CA GLN A 345 20.93 -12.04 30.05
C GLN A 345 21.57 -13.43 29.88
N ASN A 346 21.77 -13.87 28.63
CA ASN A 346 22.35 -15.17 28.28
C ASN A 346 21.63 -16.41 28.86
N SER A 347 20.37 -16.27 29.27
CA SER A 347 19.53 -17.41 29.68
C SER A 347 18.85 -18.09 28.49
N ASP A 348 18.42 -19.33 28.70
CA ASP A 348 17.49 -20.04 27.82
C ASP A 348 16.06 -19.65 28.22
N VAL A 349 15.23 -19.18 27.28
CA VAL A 349 13.89 -18.63 27.56
C VAL A 349 12.82 -19.36 26.75
N MET A 350 11.76 -19.80 27.44
CA MET A 350 10.58 -20.41 26.81
C MET A 350 9.43 -19.41 26.78
N LEU A 351 8.75 -19.29 25.65
CA LEU A 351 7.62 -18.39 25.44
C LEU A 351 6.37 -19.16 25.04
N PRO A 352 5.18 -18.83 25.59
CA PRO A 352 3.94 -19.44 25.14
C PRO A 352 3.70 -19.05 23.69
N LEU A 353 3.35 -20.01 22.83
CA LEU A 353 3.01 -19.71 21.44
C LEU A 353 1.77 -18.81 21.35
N LEU A 354 1.78 -17.89 20.38
CA LEU A 354 0.61 -17.05 20.13
C LEU A 354 -0.54 -17.91 19.61
N SER A 355 -1.76 -17.55 20.02
CA SER A 355 -2.94 -18.15 19.42
C SER A 355 -3.11 -17.69 17.97
N THR A 356 -3.63 -18.57 17.12
CA THR A 356 -3.87 -18.25 15.71
C THR A 356 -4.88 -17.10 15.60
N PRO A 357 -4.49 -15.95 15.02
CA PRO A 357 -5.41 -14.84 14.82
C PRO A 357 -6.56 -15.20 13.90
N LYS A 358 -7.73 -14.60 14.15
CA LYS A 358 -8.95 -14.92 13.41
C LYS A 358 -9.21 -14.00 12.22
N THR A 359 -8.54 -12.85 12.15
CA THR A 359 -8.87 -11.79 11.20
C THR A 359 -7.67 -11.29 10.40
N ASP A 360 -7.89 -10.88 9.14
CA ASP A 360 -6.93 -10.20 8.25
C ASP A 360 -6.45 -8.82 8.77
N TYR A 361 -7.09 -8.35 9.85
CA TYR A 361 -6.76 -7.10 10.54
C TYR A 361 -5.67 -7.31 11.60
N ASN A 362 -5.39 -8.56 11.98
CA ASN A 362 -4.34 -8.88 12.93
C ASN A 362 -3.01 -9.10 12.20
N ALA A 363 -2.01 -8.28 12.54
CA ALA A 363 -0.69 -8.34 11.93
C ALA A 363 0.02 -9.68 12.11
N TYR A 364 -0.33 -10.46 13.14
CA TYR A 364 0.29 -11.75 13.41
C TYR A 364 -0.26 -12.89 12.54
N GLN A 365 -1.33 -12.66 11.79
CA GLN A 365 -1.97 -13.69 10.98
C GLN A 365 -1.07 -14.09 9.79
N LEU A 366 -0.63 -15.34 9.78
CA LEU A 366 0.28 -15.92 8.77
C LEU A 366 1.63 -15.19 8.68
N THR A 367 2.05 -14.47 9.73
CA THR A 367 3.42 -13.96 9.84
C THR A 367 4.24 -14.87 10.74
N SER A 368 5.52 -15.05 10.41
CA SER A 368 6.43 -15.81 11.27
C SER A 368 6.52 -15.18 12.67
N ASN A 369 6.52 -16.05 13.67
CA ASN A 369 6.75 -15.71 15.07
C ASN A 369 7.53 -16.86 15.72
N VAL A 370 7.73 -16.80 17.04
CA VAL A 370 8.40 -17.82 17.85
C VAL A 370 7.86 -19.21 17.52
N LYS A 371 8.77 -20.17 17.33
CA LYS A 371 8.45 -21.59 17.12
C LYS A 371 9.10 -22.47 18.18
N THR A 372 8.71 -23.74 18.21
CA THR A 372 9.29 -24.76 19.09
C THR A 372 10.77 -25.03 18.78
N ASP A 373 11.17 -24.98 17.50
CA ASP A 373 12.57 -25.16 17.09
C ASP A 373 13.43 -23.93 17.46
N PRO A 374 14.42 -24.05 18.36
CA PRO A 374 15.34 -22.96 18.70
C PRO A 374 16.17 -22.46 17.52
N ASN A 375 16.35 -23.29 16.49
CA ASN A 375 17.13 -22.95 15.30
C ASN A 375 16.33 -22.20 14.24
N ASP A 376 15.02 -22.03 14.41
CA ASP A 376 14.21 -21.22 13.51
C ASP A 376 14.79 -19.80 13.42
N TRP A 377 14.79 -19.25 12.21
CA TRP A 377 15.41 -17.96 11.94
C TRP A 377 14.83 -16.84 12.82
N PHE A 378 13.53 -16.89 13.12
CA PHE A 378 12.87 -15.88 13.95
C PHE A 378 13.37 -15.95 15.39
N ASN A 379 13.39 -17.16 15.98
CA ASN A 379 13.88 -17.41 17.32
C ASN A 379 15.33 -16.95 17.48
N ARG A 380 16.20 -17.27 16.52
CA ARG A 380 17.61 -16.86 16.55
C ARG A 380 17.80 -15.34 16.50
N TRP A 381 17.06 -14.65 15.65
CA TRP A 381 17.12 -13.18 15.59
C TRP A 381 16.53 -12.51 16.83
N MET A 382 15.46 -13.08 17.38
CA MET A 382 14.84 -12.61 18.61
C MET A 382 15.78 -12.79 19.81
N ALA A 383 16.46 -13.94 19.92
CA ALA A 383 17.44 -14.22 20.96
C ALA A 383 18.60 -13.20 20.93
N VAL A 384 19.12 -12.91 19.74
CA VAL A 384 20.14 -11.86 19.56
C VAL A 384 19.63 -10.48 19.96
N TYR A 385 18.38 -10.14 19.63
CA TYR A 385 17.81 -8.83 19.94
C TYR A 385 17.61 -8.61 21.45
N PHE A 386 17.16 -9.64 22.17
CA PHE A 386 16.91 -9.60 23.63
C PHE A 386 18.10 -10.10 24.47
N GLU A 387 19.26 -10.35 23.85
CA GLU A 387 20.48 -10.80 24.53
C GLU A 387 20.26 -12.11 25.33
N LYS A 388 19.54 -13.05 24.72
CA LYS A 388 19.28 -14.39 25.25
C LYS A 388 20.12 -15.43 24.53
N LYS A 389 20.40 -16.55 25.21
CA LYS A 389 21.16 -17.66 24.63
C LYS A 389 20.30 -18.45 23.65
N THR A 390 19.09 -18.83 24.07
CA THR A 390 18.08 -19.44 23.19
C THR A 390 16.69 -18.92 23.52
N ILE A 391 15.81 -18.92 22.52
CA ILE A 391 14.37 -18.68 22.67
C ILE A 391 13.63 -19.84 22.00
N THR A 392 12.67 -20.44 22.69
CA THR A 392 11.81 -21.51 22.17
C THR A 392 10.35 -21.28 22.53
N GLY A 393 9.46 -21.79 21.69
CA GLY A 393 8.02 -21.77 21.91
C GLY A 393 7.52 -23.05 22.61
N TYR A 394 6.43 -22.93 23.38
CA TYR A 394 5.68 -24.05 23.93
C TYR A 394 4.16 -23.88 23.83
#